data_AF-A0A257WXB1-F1
#
_entry.id   AF-A0A257WXB1-F1
#
_cell.length_a   1.000
_cell.length_b   1.000
_cell.length_c   1.000
_cell.angle_alpha   90.00
_cell.angle_beta   90.00
_cell.angle_gamma   90.00
#
_symmetry.space_group_name_H-M   'P 1'
#
loop_
_entity.id
_entity.type
_entity.pdbx_description
1 polymer ?
#
loop_
_entity_poly.entity_id
_entity_poly.type
_entity_poly.pdbx_seq_one_letter_code
_entity_poly.pdbx_strand_id
1 'polypeptide(L)'
;MTHGEAQFAFFDAYDKKSLEWLEAVAAKRTAKHLFVIIHPPVVPYGARASWHLYAGEKAKTQRAKLLDILGQQQAMVLGGHLHKFSALTRQAGGRSFSQLAVSSVVSALNQKPKEVLHGMASYTGDQVNLEPKHAPRPPSSGARSMPASASRSPPLSMPTPQALPWSP
;
A
#
# COMPACT_ATOMS: atom_id res chain seq x y z
N MET A 1 4.42 -13.73 19.31
CA MET A 1 3.30 -14.19 20.17
C MET A 1 2.37 -15.04 19.32
N THR A 2 1.73 -16.05 19.88
CA THR A 2 0.70 -16.85 19.19
C THR A 2 -0.59 -16.86 19.99
N HIS A 3 -1.71 -16.96 19.29
CA HIS A 3 -3.03 -17.14 19.88
C HIS A 3 -3.90 -17.93 18.89
N GLY A 4 -4.29 -19.14 19.26
CA GLY A 4 -4.93 -20.08 18.33
C GLY A 4 -4.06 -20.32 17.09
N GLU A 5 -4.66 -20.24 15.90
CA GLU A 5 -3.96 -20.40 14.62
C GLU A 5 -3.28 -19.11 14.12
N ALA A 6 -3.22 -18.06 14.94
CA ALA A 6 -2.65 -16.78 14.57
C ALA A 6 -1.30 -16.53 15.27
N GLN A 7 -0.34 -16.05 14.48
CA GLN A 7 0.94 -15.54 14.96
C GLN A 7 1.00 -14.03 14.78
N PHE A 8 1.44 -13.34 15.81
CA PHE A 8 1.60 -11.89 15.86
C PHE A 8 3.10 -11.56 15.95
N ALA A 9 3.59 -10.86 14.93
CA ALA A 9 4.96 -10.38 14.81
C ALA A 9 4.97 -8.85 14.96
N PHE A 10 5.52 -8.36 16.07
CA PHE A 10 5.67 -6.94 16.35
C PHE A 10 6.99 -6.46 15.77
N PHE A 11 6.91 -5.72 14.68
CA PHE A 11 8.07 -5.27 13.93
C PHE A 11 8.35 -3.81 14.28
N ASP A 12 9.53 -3.57 14.85
CA ASP A 12 10.00 -2.22 15.13
C ASP A 12 10.61 -1.61 13.86
N ALA A 13 9.94 -0.62 13.29
CA ALA A 13 10.39 0.07 12.07
C ALA A 13 11.68 0.88 12.24
N TYR A 14 12.12 1.12 13.48
CA TYR A 14 13.29 1.93 13.80
C TYR A 14 14.50 1.08 14.21
N ASP A 15 14.31 -0.22 14.49
CA ASP A 15 15.40 -1.17 14.68
C ASP A 15 15.89 -1.75 13.34
N LYS A 16 17.19 -1.63 13.10
CA LYS A 16 17.86 -2.15 11.90
C LYS A 16 17.83 -3.68 11.82
N LYS A 17 17.64 -4.38 12.93
CA LYS A 17 17.59 -5.85 12.99
C LYS A 17 16.20 -6.42 12.73
N SER A 18 15.15 -5.60 12.76
CA SER A 18 13.76 -6.07 12.63
C SER A 18 13.48 -6.86 11.34
N LEU A 19 14.11 -6.49 10.22
CA LEU A 19 13.87 -7.17 8.95
C LEU A 19 14.44 -8.59 8.93
N GLU A 20 15.66 -8.77 9.43
CA GLU A 20 16.28 -10.09 9.58
C GLU A 20 15.52 -10.94 10.60
N TRP A 21 15.11 -10.33 11.72
CA TRP A 21 14.26 -10.99 12.70
C TRP A 21 12.92 -11.46 12.10
N LEU A 22 12.26 -10.63 11.29
CA LEU A 22 10.97 -10.98 10.67
C LEU A 22 11.14 -12.15 9.68
N GLU A 23 12.22 -12.18 8.91
CA GLU A 23 12.55 -13.29 8.04
C GLU A 23 12.72 -14.60 8.83
N ALA A 24 13.47 -14.56 9.94
CA ALA A 24 13.64 -15.72 10.82
C ALA A 24 12.31 -16.19 11.45
N VAL A 25 11.43 -15.23 11.80
CA VAL A 25 10.06 -15.52 12.27
C VAL A 25 9.23 -16.18 11.19
N ALA A 26 9.28 -15.68 9.96
CA ALA A 26 8.55 -16.22 8.82
C ALA A 26 9.01 -17.65 8.45
N ALA A 27 10.32 -17.90 8.47
CA ALA A 27 10.90 -19.21 8.16
C ALA A 27 10.49 -20.31 9.15
N LYS A 28 10.19 -19.94 10.41
CA LYS A 28 9.80 -20.88 11.47
C LYS A 28 8.28 -20.93 11.70
N ARG A 29 7.50 -20.20 10.91
CA ARG A 29 6.04 -20.08 11.12
C ARG A 29 5.36 -21.43 10.87
N THR A 30 4.64 -21.90 11.88
CA THR A 30 3.69 -23.02 11.78
C THR A 30 2.23 -22.56 11.83
N ALA A 31 1.97 -21.34 12.29
CA ALA A 31 0.64 -20.77 12.36
C ALA A 31 0.05 -20.49 10.97
N LYS A 32 -1.26 -20.71 10.82
CA LYS A 32 -1.99 -20.49 9.57
C LYS A 32 -2.05 -19.01 9.18
N HIS A 33 -2.25 -18.15 10.17
CA HIS A 33 -2.37 -16.70 9.97
C HIS A 33 -1.15 -15.97 10.54
N LEU A 34 -0.60 -15.03 9.77
CA LEU A 34 0.46 -14.13 10.22
C LEU A 34 -0.04 -12.69 10.22
N PHE A 35 -0.08 -12.09 11.41
CA PHE A 35 -0.28 -10.67 11.61
C PHE A 35 1.08 -10.01 11.85
N VAL A 36 1.41 -8.99 11.06
CA VAL A 36 2.62 -8.20 11.22
C VAL A 36 2.22 -6.80 11.65
N ILE A 37 2.60 -6.41 12.86
CA ILE A 37 2.25 -5.13 13.46
C ILE A 37 3.42 -4.18 13.23
N ILE A 38 3.20 -3.14 12.43
CA ILE A 38 4.22 -2.17 12.02
C ILE A 38 3.63 -0.77 12.18
N HIS A 39 4.37 0.17 12.77
CA HIS A 39 3.85 1.53 12.93
C HIS A 39 3.65 2.27 11.59
N PRO A 40 4.69 2.52 10.77
CA PRO A 40 4.51 3.11 9.44
C PRO A 40 3.89 2.12 8.45
N PRO A 41 3.20 2.60 7.41
CA PRO A 41 2.76 1.73 6.32
C PRO A 41 3.94 1.06 5.62
N VAL A 42 3.81 -0.18 5.16
CA VAL A 42 4.80 -0.85 4.29
C VAL A 42 4.60 -0.50 2.82
N VAL A 43 3.39 -0.12 2.43
CA VAL A 43 3.05 0.44 1.11
C VAL A 43 2.14 1.65 1.24
N PRO A 44 2.23 2.63 0.33
CA PRO A 44 1.35 3.79 0.36
C PRO A 44 -0.13 3.40 0.29
N TYR A 45 -0.93 4.00 1.17
CA TYR A 45 -2.40 3.92 1.12
C TYR A 45 -3.03 4.90 0.13
N GLY A 46 -2.25 5.83 -0.42
CA GLY A 46 -2.70 6.76 -1.44
C GLY A 46 -1.56 7.51 -2.10
N ALA A 47 -1.84 8.70 -2.64
CA ALA A 47 -0.94 9.46 -3.50
C ALA A 47 0.43 9.84 -2.90
N ARG A 48 0.58 9.88 -1.56
CA ARG A 48 1.88 10.07 -0.91
C ARG A 48 2.75 8.82 -0.99
N ALA A 49 3.48 8.74 -2.10
CA ALA A 49 4.38 7.64 -2.38
C ALA A 49 5.54 7.51 -1.37
N SER A 50 5.88 8.53 -0.57
CA SER A 50 7.10 8.51 0.28
C SER A 50 6.90 8.13 1.75
N TRP A 51 5.67 8.01 2.23
CA TRP A 51 5.38 7.85 3.68
C TRP A 51 5.38 6.41 4.18
N HIS A 52 6.00 5.50 3.42
CA HIS A 52 6.05 4.09 3.74
C HIS A 52 7.46 3.66 4.16
N LEU A 53 7.52 2.55 4.88
CA LEU A 53 8.76 1.96 5.36
C LEU A 53 9.68 1.67 4.16
N TYR A 54 10.95 2.06 4.30
CA TYR A 54 11.98 1.90 3.27
C TYR A 54 11.68 2.61 1.94
N ALA A 55 10.98 3.75 1.96
CA ALA A 55 10.68 4.53 0.75
C ALA A 55 11.90 5.13 0.04
N GLY A 56 13.03 5.34 0.74
CA GLY A 56 14.22 5.94 0.16
C GLY A 56 14.99 4.98 -0.75
N GLU A 57 15.63 5.50 -1.81
CA GLU A 57 16.37 4.69 -2.79
C GLU A 57 17.43 3.78 -2.15
N LYS A 58 18.14 4.27 -1.13
CA LYS A 58 19.15 3.49 -0.40
C LYS A 58 18.56 2.27 0.34
N ALA A 59 17.25 2.25 0.57
CA ALA A 59 16.53 1.20 1.29
C ALA A 59 15.72 0.28 0.36
N LYS A 60 15.86 0.43 -0.97
CA LYS A 60 15.06 -0.30 -1.96
C LYS A 60 15.18 -1.82 -1.85
N THR A 61 16.38 -2.33 -1.52
CA THR A 61 16.61 -3.76 -1.33
C THR A 61 15.89 -4.29 -0.08
N GLN A 62 15.93 -3.54 1.03
CA GLN A 62 15.20 -3.86 2.26
C GLN A 62 13.69 -3.85 2.00
N ARG A 63 13.21 -2.87 1.22
CA ARG A 63 11.82 -2.79 0.79
C ARG A 63 11.40 -4.02 -0.02
N ALA A 64 12.18 -4.40 -1.03
CA ALA A 64 11.88 -5.56 -1.85
C ALA A 64 11.81 -6.84 -1.00
N LYS A 65 12.78 -7.04 -0.10
CA LYS A 65 12.80 -8.17 0.83
C LYS A 65 11.60 -8.19 1.76
N LEU A 66 11.24 -7.05 2.36
CA LEU A 66 10.06 -6.95 3.22
C LEU A 66 8.78 -7.34 2.46
N LEU A 67 8.56 -6.77 1.28
CA LEU A 67 7.37 -7.06 0.48
C LEU A 67 7.31 -8.52 0.01
N ASP A 68 8.46 -9.10 -0.32
CA ASP A 68 8.57 -10.51 -0.68
C ASP A 68 8.16 -11.42 0.49
N ILE A 69 8.71 -11.19 1.68
CA ILE A 69 8.33 -11.93 2.90
C ILE A 69 6.83 -11.79 3.17
N LEU A 70 6.30 -10.57 3.18
CA LEU A 70 4.89 -10.33 3.47
C LEU A 70 3.97 -11.03 2.46
N GLY A 71 4.33 -10.97 1.18
CA GLY A 71 3.62 -11.62 0.09
C GLY A 71 3.63 -13.14 0.21
N GLN A 72 4.80 -13.76 0.31
CA GLN A 72 4.96 -15.21 0.42
C GLN A 72 4.19 -15.78 1.63
N GLN A 73 4.20 -15.05 2.75
CA GLN A 73 3.52 -15.46 3.98
C GLN A 73 2.01 -15.16 3.97
N GLN A 74 1.49 -14.48 2.95
CA GLN A 74 0.12 -13.96 2.88
C GLN A 74 -0.25 -13.15 4.13
N ALA A 75 0.66 -12.28 4.55
CA ALA A 75 0.58 -11.58 5.83
C ALA A 75 -0.57 -10.55 5.86
N MET A 76 -1.12 -10.35 7.06
CA MET A 76 -2.01 -9.25 7.39
C MET A 76 -1.23 -8.19 8.16
N VAL A 77 -0.91 -7.08 7.50
CA VAL A 77 -0.15 -5.98 8.10
C VAL A 77 -1.11 -5.03 8.80
N LEU A 78 -0.89 -4.82 10.10
CA LEU A 78 -1.64 -3.87 10.91
C LEU A 78 -0.75 -2.64 11.13
N GLY A 79 -1.14 -1.56 10.47
CA GLY A 79 -0.45 -0.29 10.37
C GLY A 79 -1.07 0.80 11.25
N GLY A 80 -0.22 1.68 11.74
CA GLY A 80 -0.61 2.95 12.34
C GLY A 80 -0.24 4.14 11.45
N HIS A 81 0.26 5.20 12.08
CA HIS A 81 0.81 6.42 11.48
C HIS A 81 -0.19 7.33 10.72
N LEU A 82 -1.18 6.74 10.06
CA LEU A 82 -2.23 7.46 9.36
C LEU A 82 -3.49 7.49 10.22
N HIS A 83 -3.97 8.70 10.55
CA HIS A 83 -5.22 8.92 11.28
C HIS A 83 -6.45 8.74 10.36
N LYS A 84 -6.51 7.59 9.68
CA LYS A 84 -7.63 7.17 8.83
C LYS A 84 -7.75 5.65 8.86
N PHE A 85 -8.97 5.14 8.67
CA PHE A 85 -9.16 3.74 8.37
C PHE A 85 -8.91 3.51 6.87
N SER A 86 -8.06 2.55 6.53
CA SER A 86 -7.84 2.17 5.14
C SER A 86 -7.38 0.73 5.05
N ALA A 87 -7.89 -0.01 4.07
CA ALA A 87 -7.49 -1.39 3.80
C ALA A 87 -7.10 -1.53 2.32
N LEU A 88 -6.01 -2.23 2.05
CA LEU A 88 -5.59 -2.56 0.69
C LEU A 88 -4.99 -3.96 0.64
N THR A 89 -5.02 -4.54 -0.55
CA THR A 89 -4.33 -5.80 -0.86
C THR A 89 -3.37 -5.55 -2.02
N ARG A 90 -2.15 -6.08 -1.92
CA ARG A 90 -1.11 -5.95 -2.96
C ARG A 90 -0.55 -7.31 -3.31
N GLN A 91 -0.20 -7.47 -4.59
CA GLN A 91 0.60 -8.60 -5.07
C GLN A 91 2.08 -8.33 -4.79
N ALA A 92 2.76 -9.28 -4.16
CA ALA A 92 4.20 -9.28 -3.88
C ALA A 92 4.66 -10.71 -3.56
N GLY A 93 5.93 -11.04 -3.81
CA GLY A 93 6.49 -12.36 -3.49
C GLY A 93 5.68 -13.54 -4.05
N GLY A 94 5.13 -13.39 -5.26
CA GLY A 94 4.33 -14.41 -5.94
C GLY A 94 2.91 -14.64 -5.39
N ARG A 95 2.51 -13.94 -4.32
CA ARG A 95 1.16 -14.02 -3.74
C ARG A 95 0.68 -12.62 -3.33
N SER A 96 -0.31 -12.54 -2.45
CA SER A 96 -0.83 -11.27 -1.95
C SER A 96 -0.69 -11.12 -0.44
N PHE A 97 -0.52 -9.88 0.01
CA PHE A 97 -0.64 -9.50 1.42
C PHE A 97 -1.66 -8.37 1.55
N SER A 98 -2.25 -8.24 2.73
CA SER A 98 -3.19 -7.16 3.05
C SER A 98 -2.59 -6.21 4.07
N GLN A 99 -2.93 -4.92 3.98
CA GLN A 99 -2.46 -3.87 4.87
C GLN A 99 -3.64 -3.03 5.35
N LEU A 100 -3.77 -2.85 6.67
CA LEU A 100 -4.87 -2.13 7.31
C LEU A 100 -4.34 -1.02 8.19
N ALA A 101 -4.78 0.22 7.95
CA ALA A 101 -4.54 1.35 8.83
C ALA A 101 -5.64 1.32 9.88
N VAL A 102 -5.29 0.96 11.11
CA VAL A 102 -6.26 0.76 12.20
C VAL A 102 -6.20 1.87 13.26
N SER A 103 -5.27 2.82 13.12
CA SER A 103 -5.13 3.97 14.04
C SER A 103 -6.07 5.13 13.71
N SER A 104 -7.38 4.89 13.80
CA SER A 104 -8.35 5.99 13.89
C SER A 104 -8.98 6.00 15.27
N VAL A 105 -8.81 7.11 15.99
CA VAL A 105 -9.67 7.42 17.13
C VAL A 105 -11.00 7.88 16.54
N VAL A 106 -11.99 6.99 16.56
CA VAL A 106 -13.34 7.38 16.17
C VAL A 106 -13.89 8.25 17.31
N SER A 107 -14.14 9.51 17.03
CA SER A 107 -14.59 10.49 18.05
C SER A 107 -16.01 10.22 18.56
N ALA A 108 -16.77 9.35 17.88
CA ALA A 108 -18.12 8.94 18.27
C ALA A 108 -18.46 7.54 17.72
N LEU A 109 -19.18 6.72 18.50
CA LEU A 109 -19.52 5.33 18.15
C LEU A 109 -20.27 5.18 16.81
N ASN A 110 -21.05 6.19 16.40
CA ASN A 110 -21.90 6.15 15.19
C ASN A 110 -21.35 7.00 14.03
N GLN A 111 -20.05 7.28 14.03
CA GLN A 111 -19.44 8.11 12.98
C GLN A 111 -19.41 7.34 11.65
N LYS A 112 -20.19 7.80 10.67
CA LYS A 112 -20.16 7.24 9.32
C LYS A 112 -18.85 7.65 8.60
N PRO A 113 -18.23 6.74 7.82
CA PRO A 113 -17.12 7.10 6.95
C PRO A 113 -17.54 8.23 6.00
N LYS A 114 -16.78 9.33 5.98
CA LYS A 114 -17.08 10.49 5.11
C LYS A 114 -16.70 10.22 3.66
N GLU A 115 -15.59 9.53 3.45
CA GLU A 115 -14.97 9.33 2.15
C GLU A 115 -14.66 7.84 1.98
N VAL A 116 -15.51 7.16 1.21
CA VAL A 116 -15.40 5.72 0.95
C VAL A 116 -14.93 5.55 -0.49
N LEU A 117 -13.79 4.87 -0.68
CA LEU A 117 -13.24 4.56 -2.00
C LEU A 117 -13.17 3.05 -2.22
N HIS A 118 -13.62 2.60 -3.40
CA HIS A 118 -13.63 1.19 -3.78
C HIS A 118 -13.09 0.98 -5.19
N GLY A 119 -12.33 -0.11 -5.37
CA GLY A 119 -11.78 -0.50 -6.66
C GLY A 119 -10.55 0.33 -7.09
N MET A 120 -9.68 -0.26 -7.92
CA MET A 120 -8.39 0.35 -8.28
C MET A 120 -8.52 1.73 -8.95
N ALA A 121 -9.59 1.95 -9.74
CA ALA A 121 -9.83 3.21 -10.44
C ALA A 121 -10.04 4.40 -9.49
N SER A 122 -10.46 4.17 -8.24
CA SER A 122 -10.65 5.23 -7.24
C SER A 122 -9.38 5.59 -6.47
N TYR A 123 -8.25 4.91 -6.73
CA TYR A 123 -6.97 5.15 -6.05
C TYR A 123 -5.99 5.87 -7.00
N THR A 124 -6.31 7.12 -7.34
CA THR A 124 -5.53 8.00 -8.24
C THR A 124 -4.65 9.00 -7.46
N GLY A 125 -3.93 9.86 -8.19
CA GLY A 125 -3.22 10.99 -7.59
C GLY A 125 -4.11 11.97 -6.83
N ASP A 126 -5.42 12.01 -7.14
CA ASP A 126 -6.39 12.91 -6.51
C ASP A 126 -6.67 12.58 -5.05
N GLN A 127 -6.18 11.42 -4.56
CA GLN A 127 -6.25 11.06 -3.15
C GLN A 127 -5.49 12.04 -2.23
N VAL A 128 -4.65 12.92 -2.78
CA VAL A 128 -4.09 14.06 -2.05
C VAL A 128 -5.18 14.98 -1.48
N ASN A 129 -6.35 15.04 -2.12
CA ASN A 129 -7.48 15.88 -1.67
C ASN A 129 -8.24 15.28 -0.47
N LEU A 130 -8.05 13.98 -0.21
CA LEU A 130 -8.68 13.24 0.88
C LEU A 130 -7.83 13.27 2.17
N GLU A 131 -6.76 14.07 2.17
CA GLU A 131 -5.85 14.16 3.30
C GLU A 131 -6.41 15.08 4.39
N PRO A 132 -6.18 14.76 5.68
CA PRO A 132 -6.53 15.67 6.76
C PRO A 132 -5.87 17.03 6.55
N LYS A 133 -6.61 18.12 6.75
CA LYS A 133 -6.11 19.50 6.60
C LYS A 133 -4.90 19.82 7.48
N HIS A 134 -4.65 19.01 8.51
CA HIS A 134 -3.54 19.15 9.45
C HIS A 134 -2.31 18.30 9.09
N ALA A 135 -2.36 17.55 7.99
CA ALA A 135 -1.21 16.76 7.54
C ALA A 135 -0.08 17.69 7.04
N PRO A 136 1.20 17.39 7.35
CA PRO A 136 2.33 18.12 6.79
C PRO A 136 2.19 18.26 5.28
N ARG A 137 2.34 19.45 4.71
CA ARG A 137 2.19 19.68 3.26
C ARG A 137 3.09 18.70 2.48
N PRO A 138 2.66 18.13 1.34
CA PRO A 138 3.56 17.35 0.51
C PRO A 138 4.76 18.22 0.15
N PRO A 139 5.99 17.67 0.06
CA PRO A 139 7.07 18.40 -0.59
C PRO A 139 6.56 18.80 -1.97
N SER A 140 6.69 20.09 -2.32
CA SER A 140 6.30 20.58 -3.64
C SER A 140 7.04 19.75 -4.68
N SER A 141 6.35 18.85 -5.36
CA SER A 141 6.85 18.33 -6.62
C SER A 141 7.07 19.55 -7.50
N GLY A 142 8.31 19.79 -7.92
CA GLY A 142 8.62 20.79 -8.94
C GLY A 142 7.92 20.41 -10.23
N ALA A 143 6.63 20.70 -10.33
CA ALA A 143 5.89 20.68 -11.56
C ALA A 143 6.37 21.92 -12.33
N ARG A 144 7.42 21.75 -13.14
CA ARG A 144 7.56 22.58 -14.33
C ARG A 144 6.25 22.41 -15.10
N SER A 145 5.43 23.45 -15.07
CA SER A 145 4.31 23.64 -15.99
C SER A 145 4.83 23.37 -17.41
N MET A 146 4.42 22.27 -18.02
CA MET A 146 4.57 22.08 -19.46
C MET A 146 3.70 23.15 -20.13
N PRO A 147 4.27 24.04 -20.97
CA PRO A 147 3.48 25.04 -21.66
C PRO A 147 2.52 24.35 -22.64
N ALA A 148 1.26 24.76 -22.60
CA ALA A 148 0.24 24.37 -23.56
C ALA A 148 0.54 25.03 -24.92
N SER A 149 1.34 24.38 -25.76
CA SER A 149 1.37 24.65 -27.19
C SER A 149 2.03 23.50 -27.96
N ALA A 150 1.23 22.61 -28.53
CA ALA A 150 1.59 21.90 -29.75
C ALA A 150 0.31 21.59 -30.53
N SER A 151 0.37 21.99 -31.79
CA SER A 151 -0.68 22.00 -32.81
C SER A 151 -1.42 20.69 -33.00
N ARG A 152 -2.69 20.84 -33.42
CA ARG A 152 -3.53 19.82 -34.07
C ARG A 152 -2.73 19.00 -35.09
N SER A 153 -2.72 17.69 -34.91
CA SER A 153 -2.62 16.70 -35.98
C SER A 153 -3.90 15.88 -35.98
N PRO A 154 -4.47 15.53 -37.15
CA PRO A 154 -5.69 14.71 -37.20
C PRO A 154 -5.39 13.28 -36.72
N PRO A 155 -6.39 12.55 -36.19
CA PRO A 155 -6.18 11.19 -35.72
C PRO A 155 -5.88 10.25 -36.90
N LEU A 156 -4.81 9.45 -36.77
CA LEU A 156 -4.64 8.26 -37.59
C LEU A 156 -5.78 7.28 -37.28
N SER A 157 -6.51 6.88 -38.31
CA SER A 157 -7.48 5.78 -38.24
C SER A 157 -6.77 4.49 -37.85
N MET A 158 -7.13 3.94 -36.68
CA MET A 158 -6.75 2.59 -36.27
C MET A 158 -7.72 1.58 -36.93
N PRO A 159 -7.24 0.48 -37.54
CA PRO A 159 -8.12 -0.57 -38.02
C PRO A 159 -8.78 -1.31 -36.84
N THR A 160 -10.08 -1.56 -36.99
CA THR A 160 -10.93 -2.33 -36.07
C THR A 160 -10.37 -3.74 -35.84
N PRO A 161 -10.31 -4.26 -34.60
CA PRO A 161 -10.00 -5.66 -34.37
C PRO A 161 -11.15 -6.54 -34.91
N GLN A 162 -10.85 -7.42 -35.87
CA GLN A 162 -11.77 -8.51 -36.23
C GLN A 162 -11.87 -9.48 -35.05
N ALA A 163 -13.09 -9.73 -34.59
CA ALA A 163 -13.39 -10.82 -33.68
C ALA A 163 -13.26 -12.15 -34.45
N LEU A 164 -12.40 -13.05 -33.96
CA LEU A 164 -12.36 -14.44 -34.42
C LEU A 164 -13.55 -15.20 -33.79
N PRO A 165 -14.34 -15.95 -34.57
CA PRO A 165 -15.41 -16.77 -34.02
C PRO A 165 -14.83 -17.98 -33.27
N TRP A 166 -15.34 -18.19 -32.05
CA TRP A 166 -15.23 -19.47 -31.36
C TRP A 166 -16.10 -20.52 -32.08
N SER A 167 -15.53 -21.70 -32.29
CA SER A 167 -16.21 -22.93 -32.71
C SER A 167 -16.06 -23.99 -31.60
N PRO A 168 -17.02 -24.91 -31.48
CA PRO A 168 -17.48 -25.52 -30.22
C PRO A 168 -16.50 -26.46 -29.52
#